data_AF-A0A317HDJ4-F1
#
_entry.id   AF-A0A317HDJ4-F1
#
_cell.length_a   1.000
_cell.length_b   1.000
_cell.length_c   1.000
_cell.angle_alpha   90.00
_cell.angle_beta   90.00
_cell.angle_gamma   90.00
#
_symmetry.space_group_name_H-M   'P 1'
#
loop_
_entity.id
_entity.type
_entity.pdbx_description
1 polymer ?
#
loop_
_entity_poly.entity_id
_entity_poly.type
_entity_poly.pdbx_seq_one_letter_code
_entity_poly.pdbx_strand_id
1 'polypeptide(L)'
;MEWLCEIINTEFMNIQDFNYLDGIAKTEVLSIMGVYLAERFEGCFRITLYQVENFYVEIYYHTTRYFYICIRSFEDVGELSPYLQDVDISEAYSVLD
;
A
#
# COMPACT_ATOMS: atom_id res chain seq x y z
N MET A 1 -8.62 14.52 15.02
CA MET A 1 -9.19 15.08 13.77
C MET A 1 -8.33 16.24 13.29
N GLU A 2 -8.34 17.42 13.92
CA GLU A 2 -7.45 18.53 13.51
C GLU A 2 -5.95 18.21 13.67
N TRP A 3 -5.57 17.48 14.72
CA TRP A 3 -4.18 17.10 15.00
C TRP A 3 -3.53 16.17 13.95
N LEU A 4 -4.32 15.34 13.25
CA LEU A 4 -3.78 14.43 12.23
C LEU A 4 -3.56 15.16 10.90
N CYS A 5 -4.42 16.14 10.58
CA CYS A 5 -4.21 17.03 9.44
C CYS A 5 -2.95 17.88 9.60
N GLU A 6 -2.59 18.32 10.82
CA GLU A 6 -1.36 19.08 11.06
C GLU A 6 -0.09 18.24 10.92
N ILE A 7 -0.10 16.97 11.36
CA ILE A 7 1.04 16.05 11.18
C ILE A 7 1.25 15.71 9.68
N ILE A 8 0.16 15.54 8.93
CA ILE A 8 0.20 15.17 7.50
C ILE A 8 0.54 16.39 6.60
N ASN A 9 0.49 17.63 7.11
CA ASN A 9 0.57 18.82 6.26
C ASN A 9 1.99 19.24 5.84
N THR A 10 3.08 18.62 6.32
CA THR A 10 4.43 19.04 5.89
C THR A 10 5.59 18.05 6.10
N GLU A 11 5.38 16.87 6.71
CA GLU A 11 6.47 15.91 6.93
C GLU A 11 6.28 14.60 6.14
N PHE A 12 7.38 14.14 5.56
CA PHE A 12 7.47 12.91 4.78
C PHE A 12 7.08 11.71 5.66
N MET A 13 6.07 10.94 5.26
CA MET A 13 5.67 9.73 5.98
C MET A 13 6.71 8.63 5.73
N ASN A 14 7.40 8.17 6.78
CA ASN A 14 8.28 7.00 6.69
C ASN A 14 7.60 5.74 7.26
N ILE A 15 8.14 4.56 6.94
CA ILE A 15 7.55 3.27 7.33
C ILE A 15 7.52 3.05 8.86
N GLN A 16 8.48 3.60 9.61
CA GLN A 16 8.55 3.43 11.07
C GLN A 16 7.39 4.15 11.73
N ASP A 17 7.19 5.43 11.39
CA ASP A 17 6.08 6.25 11.88
C ASP A 17 4.73 5.65 11.47
N PHE A 18 4.62 5.24 10.20
CA PHE A 18 3.42 4.55 9.72
C PHE A 18 3.11 3.29 10.55
N ASN A 19 4.13 2.51 10.93
CA ASN A 19 3.95 1.29 11.70
C ASN A 19 3.46 1.52 13.14
N TYR A 20 3.75 2.68 13.73
CA TYR A 20 3.25 3.08 15.04
C TYR A 20 1.78 3.53 15.03
N LEU A 21 1.21 3.84 13.87
CA LEU A 21 -0.19 4.23 13.75
C LEU A 21 -1.13 3.04 14.00
N ASP A 22 -2.30 3.34 14.55
CA ASP A 22 -3.40 2.39 14.61
C ASP A 22 -4.04 2.17 13.23
N GLY A 23 -4.96 1.20 13.14
CA GLY A 23 -5.60 0.86 11.87
C GLY A 23 -6.38 2.01 11.25
N ILE A 24 -7.01 2.88 12.05
CA ILE A 24 -7.80 4.01 11.55
C ILE A 24 -6.85 5.04 10.96
N ALA A 25 -5.83 5.45 11.70
CA ALA A 25 -4.84 6.42 11.24
C ALA A 25 -4.09 5.91 9.99
N LYS A 26 -3.74 4.62 9.91
CA LYS A 26 -3.17 4.01 8.69
C LYS A 26 -4.10 4.17 7.48
N THR A 27 -5.40 3.93 7.65
CA THR A 27 -6.37 4.11 6.55
C THR A 27 -6.54 5.56 6.13
N GLU A 28 -6.44 6.51 7.06
CA GLU A 28 -6.45 7.94 6.74
C GLU A 28 -5.20 8.35 5.93
N VAL A 29 -4.02 7.88 6.33
CA VAL A 29 -2.78 8.09 5.55
C VAL A 29 -2.92 7.53 4.15
N LEU A 30 -3.42 6.31 4.00
CA LEU A 30 -3.66 5.71 2.67
C LEU A 30 -4.69 6.48 1.85
N SER A 31 -5.71 7.06 2.49
CA SER A 31 -6.71 7.88 1.82
C SER A 31 -6.17 9.22 1.32
N ILE A 32 -5.15 9.78 1.97
CA ILE A 32 -4.61 11.11 1.65
C ILE A 32 -3.37 11.00 0.76
N MET A 33 -2.47 10.06 1.07
CA MET A 33 -1.14 9.95 0.46
C MET A 33 -0.95 8.67 -0.36
N GLY A 34 -1.84 7.68 -0.21
CA GLY A 34 -1.70 6.39 -0.86
C GLY A 34 -2.01 6.45 -2.35
N VAL A 35 -1.08 5.97 -3.17
CA VAL A 35 -1.29 5.73 -4.60
C VAL A 35 -1.61 4.25 -4.78
N TYR A 36 -2.81 3.93 -5.24
CA TYR A 36 -3.17 2.55 -5.59
C TYR A 36 -2.31 2.08 -6.77
N LEU A 37 -1.68 0.92 -6.62
CA LEU A 37 -0.85 0.32 -7.66
C LEU A 37 -1.51 -0.90 -8.29
N ALA A 38 -1.98 -1.83 -7.47
CA ALA A 38 -2.48 -3.12 -7.95
C ALA A 38 -3.35 -3.81 -6.88
N GLU A 39 -4.03 -4.88 -7.30
CA GLU A 39 -4.63 -5.83 -6.39
C GLU A 39 -4.33 -7.26 -6.84
N ARG A 40 -4.30 -8.18 -5.87
CA ARG A 40 -4.18 -9.61 -6.13
C ARG A 40 -5.10 -10.40 -5.22
N PHE A 41 -5.39 -11.63 -5.60
CA PHE A 41 -6.18 -12.55 -4.80
C PHE A 41 -5.30 -13.70 -4.31
N GLU A 42 -5.34 -13.96 -3.01
CA GLU A 42 -4.63 -15.08 -2.39
C GLU A 42 -5.58 -15.81 -1.44
N GLY A 43 -6.03 -17.01 -1.85
CA GLY A 43 -7.00 -17.79 -1.08
C GLY A 43 -8.31 -17.02 -0.83
N CYS A 44 -8.61 -16.76 0.43
CA CYS A 44 -9.80 -15.99 0.84
C CYS A 44 -9.54 -14.49 1.06
N PHE A 45 -8.39 -13.97 0.60
CA PHE A 45 -8.03 -12.58 0.74
C PHE A 45 -7.96 -11.88 -0.62
N ARG A 46 -8.59 -10.71 -0.69
CA ARG A 46 -8.27 -9.68 -1.69
C ARG A 46 -7.24 -8.76 -1.07
N ILE A 47 -6.10 -8.57 -1.73
CA ILE A 47 -4.96 -7.81 -1.21
C ILE A 47 -4.72 -6.63 -2.14
N THR A 48 -4.93 -5.41 -1.64
CA THR A 48 -4.68 -4.19 -2.41
C THR A 48 -3.33 -3.60 -2.02
N LEU A 49 -2.55 -3.23 -3.02
CA LEU A 49 -1.22 -2.64 -2.89
C LEU A 49 -1.29 -1.14 -3.14
N TYR A 50 -0.73 -0.38 -2.21
CA TYR A 50 -0.53 1.06 -2.32
C TYR A 50 0.95 1.38 -2.20
N GLN A 51 1.37 2.46 -2.86
CA GLN A 51 2.60 3.16 -2.54
C GLN A 51 2.28 4.37 -1.67
N VAL A 52 3.05 4.57 -0.62
CA VAL A 52 3.05 5.77 0.21
C VAL A 52 4.48 6.27 0.24
N GLU A 53 4.74 7.41 -0.39
CA GLU A 53 6.08 7.98 -0.50
C GLU A 53 7.12 6.94 -1.00
N ASN A 54 8.05 6.52 -0.13
CA ASN A 54 9.15 5.60 -0.43
C ASN A 54 8.91 4.15 0.02
N PHE A 55 7.71 3.81 0.50
CA PHE A 55 7.36 2.46 0.95
C PHE A 55 6.03 1.99 0.39
N TYR A 56 5.73 0.71 0.60
CA TYR A 56 4.54 0.05 0.09
C TYR A 56 3.66 -0.44 1.23
N VAL A 57 2.37 -0.54 0.97
CA VAL A 57 1.36 -1.00 1.92
C VAL A 57 0.40 -1.97 1.27
N GLU A 58 0.25 -3.15 1.85
CA GLU A 58 -0.79 -4.12 1.54
C GLU A 58 -1.95 -3.99 2.53
N ILE A 59 -3.18 -3.91 2.02
CA ILE A 59 -4.40 -4.11 2.81
C ILE A 59 -5.02 -5.45 2.43
N TYR A 60 -5.12 -6.34 3.41
CA TYR A 60 -5.75 -7.64 3.26
C TYR A 60 -7.22 -7.55 3.65
N TYR A 61 -8.11 -7.79 2.71
CA TYR A 61 -9.55 -7.92 2.93
C TYR A 61 -9.95 -9.37 2.84
N HIS A 62 -10.52 -9.93 3.91
CA HIS A 62 -11.13 -11.24 3.83
C HIS A 62 -12.42 -11.17 3.00
N THR A 63 -12.51 -11.95 1.92
CA THR A 63 -13.60 -11.85 0.92
C THR A 63 -14.99 -12.14 1.47
N THR A 64 -15.07 -12.92 2.55
CA THR A 64 -16.34 -13.26 3.22
C THR A 64 -16.51 -12.71 4.64
N ARG A 65 -15.48 -12.09 5.23
CA ARG A 65 -15.52 -11.64 6.62
C ARG A 65 -15.17 -10.16 6.70
N TYR A 66 -16.15 -9.34 7.02
CA TYR A 66 -16.03 -7.87 7.02
C TYR A 66 -15.06 -7.27 8.05
N PHE A 67 -14.52 -8.06 8.98
CA PHE A 67 -13.77 -7.55 10.13
C PHE A 67 -12.29 -7.95 10.16
N TYR A 68 -11.83 -8.82 9.26
CA TYR A 68 -10.40 -9.17 9.17
C TYR A 68 -9.73 -8.27 8.15
N ILE A 69 -9.19 -7.16 8.66
CA ILE A 69 -8.31 -6.25 7.93
C ILE A 69 -6.91 -6.38 8.54
N CYS A 70 -5.94 -6.77 7.72
CA CYS A 70 -4.53 -6.67 8.06
C CYS A 70 -3.91 -5.59 7.19
N ILE A 71 -3.13 -4.69 7.80
CA ILE A 71 -2.36 -3.68 7.09
C ILE A 71 -0.89 -3.99 7.32
N ARG A 72 -0.19 -4.30 6.24
CA ARG A 72 1.24 -4.63 6.24
C ARG A 72 1.98 -3.59 5.41
N SER A 73 3.13 -3.13 5.89
CA SER A 73 4.02 -2.23 5.16
C SER A 73 5.36 -2.89 4.88
N PHE A 74 6.03 -2.48 3.81
CA PHE A 74 7.38 -2.95 3.46
C PHE A 74 8.11 -1.94 2.57
N GLU A 75 9.45 -1.99 2.58
CA GLU A 75 10.33 -1.21 1.70
C GLU A 75 11.05 -2.08 0.66
N ASP A 76 11.16 -3.39 0.90
CA ASP A 76 11.86 -4.30 -0.02
C ASP A 76 11.05 -4.50 -1.31
N VAL A 77 11.61 -4.00 -2.41
CA VAL A 77 11.03 -4.14 -3.76
C VAL A 77 10.87 -5.60 -4.20
N GLY A 78 11.63 -6.54 -3.60
CA GLY A 78 11.45 -7.97 -3.83
C GLY A 78 10.05 -8.47 -3.46
N GLU A 79 9.38 -7.82 -2.50
CA GLU A 79 8.01 -8.13 -2.08
C GLU A 79 6.95 -7.74 -3.13
N LEU A 80 7.32 -6.95 -4.16
CA LEU A 80 6.45 -6.65 -5.29
C LEU A 80 6.35 -7.82 -6.28
N SER A 81 7.22 -8.83 -6.17
CA SER A 81 7.27 -9.98 -7.08
C SER A 81 5.89 -10.61 -7.38
N PRO A 82 4.99 -10.84 -6.40
CA PRO A 82 3.66 -11.38 -6.67
C PRO A 82 2.77 -10.52 -7.56
N TYR A 83 3.06 -9.22 -7.67
CA TYR A 83 2.29 -8.26 -8.47
C TYR A 83 2.86 -8.08 -9.88
N LEU A 84 4.11 -8.49 -10.11
CA LEU A 84 4.80 -8.28 -11.38
C LEU A 84 4.61 -9.45 -12.36
N GLN A 85 4.11 -10.60 -11.90
CA GLN A 85 3.98 -11.81 -12.72
C GLN A 85 3.01 -11.62 -13.90
N ASP A 86 2.00 -10.76 -13.74
CA ASP A 86 0.96 -10.52 -14.75
C ASP A 86 1.10 -9.15 -15.43
N VAL A 87 2.12 -8.36 -15.10
CA VAL A 87 2.35 -7.04 -15.70
C VAL A 87 3.18 -7.20 -16.97
N ASP A 88 2.53 -6.99 -18.12
CA ASP A 88 3.24 -6.92 -19.40
C ASP A 88 4.02 -5.60 -19.48
N ILE A 89 5.34 -5.68 -19.29
CA ILE A 89 6.27 -4.56 -19.40
C ILE A 89 6.98 -4.50 -20.76
N SER A 90 6.54 -5.28 -21.75
CA SER A 90 7.17 -5.30 -23.09
C SER A 90 7.20 -3.90 -23.73
N GLU A 91 6.14 -3.11 -23.52
CA GLU A 91 6.06 -1.73 -24.02
C GLU A 91 7.10 -0.81 -23.37
N ALA A 92 7.43 -1.00 -22.10
CA ALA A 92 8.44 -0.20 -21.40
C ALA A 92 9.87 -0.42 -21.94
N TYR A 93 10.15 -1.58 -22.53
CA TYR A 93 11.43 -1.84 -23.20
C TYR A 93 11.48 -1.25 -24.61
N SER A 94 10.33 -1.03 -25.26
CA SER A 94 10.28 -0.53 -26.65
C SER A 94 10.77 0.91 -26.84
N VAL A 95 10.84 1.69 -25.76
CA VAL A 95 11.37 3.07 -25.74
C VAL A 95 12.88 3.14 -25.50
N LEU A 96 13.54 2.01 -25.26
CA LEU A 96 15.00 1.93 -25.08
C LEU A 96 15.76 1.53 -26.37
N ASP A 97 15.03 1.21 -27.45
CA ASP A 97 15.55 0.93 -28.80
C ASP A 97 15.35 2.14 -29.74
#